data_AF-A0A662IJ77-F1
#
_entry.id   AF-A0A662IJ77-F1
#
_cell.length_a   1.000
_cell.length_b   1.000
_cell.length_c   1.000
_cell.angle_alpha   90.00
_cell.angle_beta   90.00
_cell.angle_gamma   90.00
#
_symmetry.space_group_name_H-M   'P 1'
#
loop_
_entity.id
_entity.type
_entity.pdbx_description
1 polymer ?
#
loop_
_entity_poly.entity_id
_entity_poly.type
_entity_poly.pdbx_seq_one_letter_code
_entity_poly.pdbx_strand_id
1 'polypeptide(L)'
;MKLHVFEDAKADNFLPLTYMRGVFDLRVGFKTFRERFVSELESASINLFVRDFLKDFYAWKVEQESKIRATVNDESVDEENIFINGRLLLNESTLQVINRLVAEKNIIAFSGEDAAFVKADRANAEKVVELLKG
;
A
#
# COMPACT_ATOMS: atom_id res chain seq x y z
N MET A 1 8.24 -9.97 6.91
CA MET A 1 8.13 -9.01 5.80
C MET A 1 6.75 -8.42 5.88
N LYS A 2 6.64 -7.10 6.03
CA LYS A 2 5.37 -6.40 6.14
C LYS A 2 5.06 -5.65 4.86
N LEU A 3 3.83 -5.83 4.35
CA LEU A 3 3.33 -5.10 3.19
C LEU A 3 2.52 -3.91 3.67
N HIS A 4 2.91 -2.72 3.21
CA HIS A 4 2.24 -1.46 3.44
C HIS A 4 1.72 -0.94 2.10
N VAL A 5 0.48 -0.45 2.08
CA VAL A 5 -0.07 0.28 0.95
C VAL A 5 -0.41 1.68 1.41
N PHE A 6 0.05 2.68 0.67
CA PHE A 6 -0.09 4.08 1.08
C PHE A 6 -0.86 4.91 0.06
N GLU A 7 -1.62 5.88 0.56
CA GLU A 7 -2.16 6.99 -0.23
C GLU A 7 -1.15 8.12 -0.37
N ASP A 8 -1.32 8.93 -1.41
CA ASP A 8 -0.64 10.20 -1.59
C ASP A 8 -1.64 11.29 -1.99
N ALA A 9 -1.17 12.52 -2.14
CA ALA A 9 -2.01 13.66 -2.52
C ALA A 9 -2.76 13.47 -3.85
N LYS A 10 -2.31 12.56 -4.74
CA LYS A 10 -2.97 12.29 -6.02
C LYS A 10 -4.16 11.34 -5.88
N ALA A 11 -4.50 10.88 -4.67
CA ALA A 11 -5.78 10.23 -4.39
C ALA A 11 -6.98 11.13 -4.75
N ASP A 12 -6.81 12.45 -4.70
CA ASP A 12 -7.83 13.44 -5.05
C ASP A 12 -8.19 13.44 -6.54
N ASN A 13 -7.26 13.00 -7.40
CA ASN A 13 -7.53 12.85 -8.84
C ASN A 13 -8.58 11.76 -9.13
N PHE A 14 -8.92 10.94 -8.14
CA PHE A 14 -9.95 9.90 -8.24
C PHE A 14 -11.26 10.31 -7.58
N LEU A 15 -11.40 11.54 -7.11
CA LEU A 15 -12.68 12.05 -6.63
C LEU A 15 -13.70 12.05 -7.80
N PRO A 16 -14.97 11.71 -7.53
CA PRO A 16 -15.57 11.46 -6.21
C PRO A 16 -15.43 10.01 -5.71
N LEU A 17 -14.77 9.12 -6.45
CA LEU A 17 -14.72 7.69 -6.16
C LEU A 17 -13.98 7.36 -4.86
N THR A 18 -13.07 8.25 -4.44
CA THR A 18 -12.21 8.11 -3.26
C THR A 18 -12.65 8.95 -2.06
N TYR A 19 -13.90 9.46 -2.03
CA TYR A 19 -14.41 10.19 -0.87
C TYR A 19 -14.48 9.34 0.40
N MET A 20 -14.93 8.08 0.28
CA MET A 20 -15.12 7.17 1.42
C MET A 20 -14.25 5.91 1.30
N ARG A 21 -13.20 5.95 0.47
CA ARG A 21 -12.27 4.83 0.28
C ARG A 21 -10.94 5.31 -0.28
N GLY A 22 -9.88 4.57 0.01
CA GLY A 22 -8.59 4.73 -0.65
C GLY A 22 -8.61 4.23 -2.09
N VAL A 23 -7.69 4.75 -2.91
CA VAL A 23 -7.56 4.35 -4.33
C VAL A 23 -7.38 2.83 -4.47
N PHE A 24 -6.68 2.22 -3.52
CA PHE A 24 -6.41 0.79 -3.55
C PHE A 24 -7.68 -0.09 -3.41
N ASP A 25 -8.82 0.48 -2.97
CA ASP A 25 -10.11 -0.21 -2.89
C ASP A 25 -11.01 0.05 -4.11
N LEU A 26 -10.53 0.76 -5.12
CA LEU A 26 -11.19 0.84 -6.41
C LEU A 26 -11.08 -0.51 -7.14
N ARG A 27 -12.14 -0.89 -7.84
CA ARG A 27 -12.20 -2.14 -8.61
C ARG A 27 -11.66 -1.95 -10.02
N VAL A 28 -10.82 -2.87 -10.45
CA VAL A 28 -10.37 -3.01 -11.85
C VAL A 28 -10.65 -4.43 -12.30
N GLY A 29 -11.79 -4.59 -12.98
CA GLY A 29 -12.37 -5.90 -13.25
C GLY A 29 -12.97 -6.51 -11.98
N PHE A 30 -12.61 -7.77 -11.67
CA PHE A 30 -13.17 -8.52 -10.55
C PHE A 30 -12.43 -8.31 -9.21
N LYS A 31 -11.19 -7.79 -9.23
CA LYS A 31 -10.39 -7.48 -8.05
C LYS A 31 -10.23 -5.97 -7.84
N THR A 32 -10.11 -5.57 -6.59
CA THR A 32 -9.51 -4.29 -6.17
C THR A 32 -8.00 -4.30 -6.32
N PHE A 33 -7.34 -3.13 -6.28
CA PHE A 33 -5.88 -3.09 -6.24
C PHE A 33 -5.34 -3.76 -4.96
N ARG A 34 -5.98 -3.54 -3.80
CA ARG A 34 -5.65 -4.18 -2.53
C ARG A 34 -5.67 -5.71 -2.63
N GLU A 35 -6.71 -6.28 -3.20
CA GLU A 35 -6.80 -7.73 -3.44
C GLU A 35 -5.69 -8.23 -4.40
N ARG A 36 -5.31 -7.43 -5.41
CA ARG A 36 -4.18 -7.76 -6.29
C ARG A 36 -2.85 -7.70 -5.56
N PHE A 37 -2.57 -6.66 -4.77
CA PHE A 37 -1.32 -6.56 -4.00
C PHE A 37 -1.14 -7.77 -3.08
N VAL A 38 -2.18 -8.15 -2.36
CA VAL A 38 -2.16 -9.32 -1.46
C VAL A 38 -1.94 -10.61 -2.23
N SER A 39 -2.63 -10.83 -3.35
CA SER A 39 -2.52 -12.08 -4.10
C SER A 39 -1.19 -12.21 -4.86
N GLU A 40 -0.73 -11.15 -5.51
CA GLU A 40 0.46 -11.21 -6.38
C GLU A 40 1.78 -11.09 -5.61
N LEU A 41 1.76 -10.55 -4.38
CA LEU A 41 2.95 -10.45 -3.50
C LEU A 41 2.94 -11.49 -2.38
N GLU A 42 2.01 -12.46 -2.44
CA GLU A 42 1.89 -13.58 -1.51
C GLU A 42 1.90 -13.14 -0.03
N SER A 43 1.28 -11.99 0.26
CA SER A 43 1.31 -11.41 1.61
C SER A 43 0.13 -11.89 2.45
N ALA A 44 0.39 -12.36 3.67
CA ALA A 44 -0.67 -12.80 4.58
C ALA A 44 -1.46 -11.66 5.23
N SER A 45 -0.90 -10.44 5.25
CA SER A 45 -1.54 -9.27 5.85
C SER A 45 -1.05 -7.97 5.23
N ILE A 46 -1.87 -6.94 5.27
CA ILE A 46 -1.57 -5.63 4.67
C ILE A 46 -1.81 -4.50 5.67
N ASN A 47 -0.88 -3.56 5.78
CA ASN A 47 -1.12 -2.30 6.48
C ASN A 47 -1.56 -1.23 5.47
N LEU A 48 -2.64 -0.51 5.76
CA LEU A 48 -3.21 0.52 4.89
C LEU A 48 -2.95 1.89 5.52
N PHE A 49 -2.10 2.70 4.89
CA PHE A 49 -1.95 4.12 5.20
C PHE A 49 -2.99 4.90 4.41
N VAL A 50 -4.02 5.38 5.12
CA VAL A 50 -5.13 6.18 4.60
C VAL A 50 -5.09 7.58 5.18
N ARG A 51 -5.72 8.52 4.46
CA ARG A 51 -5.98 9.89 4.94
C ARG A 51 -6.65 9.88 6.32
N ASP A 52 -6.26 10.83 7.17
CA ASP A 52 -6.69 10.89 8.58
C ASP A 52 -8.20 10.77 8.80
N PHE A 53 -9.02 11.48 8.01
CA PHE A 53 -10.48 11.43 8.16
C PHE A 53 -11.10 10.07 7.80
N LEU A 54 -10.38 9.20 7.09
CA LEU A 54 -10.80 7.84 6.77
C LEU A 54 -10.36 6.81 7.79
N LYS A 55 -9.44 7.15 8.71
CA LYS A 55 -8.79 6.20 9.63
C LYS A 55 -9.80 5.39 10.44
N ASP A 56 -10.73 6.04 11.12
CA ASP A 56 -11.72 5.37 11.97
C ASP A 56 -12.68 4.49 11.16
N PHE A 57 -13.12 5.01 10.01
CA PHE A 57 -13.97 4.25 9.09
C PHE A 57 -13.24 3.00 8.56
N TYR A 58 -11.97 3.13 8.20
CA TYR A 58 -11.17 2.01 7.72
C TYR A 58 -10.88 0.99 8.81
N ALA A 59 -10.57 1.45 10.04
CA ALA A 59 -10.36 0.56 11.17
C ALA A 59 -11.59 -0.31 11.43
N TRP A 60 -12.78 0.31 11.47
CA TRP A 60 -14.05 -0.43 11.56
C TRP A 60 -14.24 -1.36 10.36
N LYS A 61 -14.04 -0.87 9.13
CA LYS A 61 -14.26 -1.63 7.90
C LYS A 61 -13.41 -2.91 7.85
N VAL A 62 -12.10 -2.80 8.14
CA VAL A 62 -11.20 -3.97 8.05
C VAL A 62 -11.45 -4.99 9.15
N GLU A 63 -11.97 -4.57 10.31
CA GLU A 63 -12.39 -5.49 11.37
C GLU A 63 -13.60 -6.34 10.94
N GLN A 64 -14.50 -5.77 10.12
CA GLN A 64 -15.64 -6.50 9.55
C GLN A 64 -15.27 -7.37 8.33
N GLU A 65 -14.09 -7.17 7.74
CA GLU A 65 -13.64 -7.92 6.57
C GLU A 65 -12.94 -9.23 6.98
N SER A 66 -13.48 -10.38 6.54
CA SER A 66 -12.88 -11.69 6.85
C SER A 66 -11.87 -12.19 5.82
N LYS A 67 -11.76 -11.52 4.66
CA LYS A 67 -10.99 -12.01 3.50
C LYS A 67 -9.50 -11.68 3.56
N ILE A 68 -9.16 -10.51 4.10
CA ILE A 68 -7.79 -9.98 4.11
C ILE A 68 -7.52 -9.45 5.51
N ARG A 69 -6.50 -9.99 6.18
CA ARG A 69 -6.05 -9.43 7.45
C ARG A 69 -5.41 -8.08 7.18
N ALA A 70 -5.98 -7.01 7.71
CA ALA A 70 -5.47 -5.67 7.51
C ALA A 70 -5.33 -4.88 8.81
N THR A 71 -4.34 -3.99 8.84
CA THR A 71 -4.20 -2.92 9.84
C THR A 71 -4.31 -1.57 9.13
N VAL A 72 -4.59 -0.51 9.91
CA VAL A 72 -4.85 0.84 9.38
C VAL A 72 -3.95 1.83 10.11
N ASN A 73 -3.17 2.60 9.35
CA ASN A 73 -2.17 3.55 9.83
C ASN A 73 -1.31 2.96 10.96
N ASP A 74 -0.96 1.67 10.86
CA ASP A 74 -0.15 0.97 11.85
C ASP A 74 1.33 1.29 11.64
N GLU A 75 1.90 2.00 12.61
CA GLU A 75 3.25 2.53 12.56
C GLU A 75 4.33 1.48 12.84
N SER A 76 3.97 0.26 13.24
CA SER A 76 4.95 -0.79 13.47
C SER A 76 5.59 -1.25 12.16
N VAL A 77 6.88 -1.56 12.22
CA VAL A 77 7.67 -2.07 11.09
C VAL A 77 8.26 -3.45 11.43
N ASP A 78 8.47 -4.25 10.40
CA ASP A 78 9.20 -5.53 10.46
C ASP A 78 10.69 -5.32 10.15
N GLU A 79 11.47 -6.40 10.18
CA GLU A 79 12.86 -6.40 9.66
C GLU A 79 12.94 -6.04 8.17
N GLU A 80 11.91 -6.42 7.40
CA GLU A 80 11.77 -6.11 5.98
C GLU A 80 10.39 -5.57 5.67
N ASN A 81 10.31 -4.45 4.97
CA ASN A 81 9.07 -3.74 4.70
C ASN A 81 8.98 -3.37 3.23
N ILE A 82 7.82 -3.58 2.64
CA ILE A 82 7.49 -3.15 1.28
C ILE A 82 6.37 -2.11 1.39
N PHE A 83 6.55 -0.95 0.78
CA PHE A 83 5.53 0.08 0.65
C PHE A 83 5.15 0.21 -0.82
N ILE A 84 3.86 0.14 -1.12
CA ILE A 84 3.33 0.29 -2.47
C ILE A 84 2.33 1.42 -2.51
N ASN A 85 2.46 2.27 -3.51
CA ASN A 85 1.48 3.32 -3.74
C ASN A 85 0.14 2.69 -4.13
N GLY A 86 -0.95 3.07 -3.47
CA GLY A 86 -2.29 2.54 -3.73
C GLY A 86 -2.79 2.77 -5.16
N ARG A 87 -2.16 3.68 -5.90
CA ARG A 87 -2.44 3.97 -7.32
C ARG A 87 -1.67 3.08 -8.30
N LEU A 88 -0.72 2.26 -7.83
CA LEU A 88 0.11 1.44 -8.70
C LEU A 88 -0.70 0.31 -9.34
N LEU A 89 -0.77 0.31 -10.67
CA LEU A 89 -1.39 -0.78 -11.42
C LEU A 89 -0.46 -1.98 -11.50
N LEU A 90 -0.76 -3.03 -10.74
CA LEU A 90 -0.12 -4.33 -10.92
C LEU A 90 -0.64 -5.04 -12.16
N ASN A 91 0.19 -5.02 -13.20
CA ASN A 91 0.11 -5.89 -14.36
C ASN A 91 1.40 -6.74 -14.46
N GLU A 92 1.48 -7.61 -15.45
CA GLU A 92 2.62 -8.51 -15.63
C GLU A 92 3.96 -7.78 -15.69
N SER A 93 4.05 -6.65 -16.40
CA SER A 93 5.29 -5.89 -16.53
C SER A 93 5.71 -5.25 -15.21
N THR A 94 4.75 -4.69 -14.46
CA THR A 94 5.02 -4.09 -13.15
C THR A 94 5.44 -5.15 -12.12
N LEU A 95 4.81 -6.33 -12.16
CA LEU A 95 5.17 -7.46 -11.30
C LEU A 95 6.60 -7.96 -11.57
N GLN A 96 6.99 -8.08 -12.84
CA GLN A 96 8.37 -8.45 -13.21
C GLN A 96 9.40 -7.43 -12.71
N VAL A 97 9.05 -6.14 -12.66
CA VAL A 97 9.91 -5.11 -12.07
C VAL A 97 9.97 -5.30 -10.55
N ILE A 98 8.82 -5.39 -9.87
CA ILE A 98 8.77 -5.57 -8.41
C ILE A 98 9.56 -6.81 -7.97
N ASN A 99 9.39 -7.95 -8.64
CA ASN A 99 10.10 -9.19 -8.30
C ASN A 99 11.63 -9.04 -8.36
N ARG A 100 12.14 -8.17 -9.24
CA ARG A 100 13.57 -7.84 -9.27
C ARG A 100 13.97 -6.90 -8.13
N LEU A 101 13.13 -5.91 -7.82
CA LEU A 101 13.38 -4.93 -6.76
C LEU A 101 13.32 -5.54 -5.35
N VAL A 102 12.53 -6.58 -5.14
CA VAL A 102 12.40 -7.28 -3.85
C VAL A 102 13.71 -7.96 -3.42
N ALA A 103 14.60 -8.28 -4.36
CA ALA A 103 15.92 -8.84 -4.06
C ALA A 103 16.90 -7.80 -3.50
N GLU A 104 16.62 -6.50 -3.67
CA GLU A 104 17.45 -5.42 -3.14
C GLU A 104 17.15 -5.18 -1.65
N LYS A 105 18.17 -4.79 -0.89
CA LYS A 105 18.01 -4.53 0.56
C LYS A 105 17.17 -3.28 0.84
N ASN A 106 17.52 -2.16 0.21
CA ASN A 106 16.85 -0.87 0.33
C ASN A 106 16.75 -0.24 -1.06
N ILE A 107 15.54 0.03 -1.53
CA ILE A 107 15.32 0.63 -2.85
C ILE A 107 14.02 1.45 -2.89
N ILE A 108 14.05 2.56 -3.62
CA ILE A 108 12.87 3.35 -3.98
C ILE A 108 12.76 3.34 -5.49
N ALA A 109 11.60 2.98 -6.01
CA ALA A 109 11.29 3.06 -7.42
C ALA A 109 10.21 4.10 -7.68
N PHE A 110 10.47 4.93 -8.70
CA PHE A 110 9.59 6.01 -9.12
C PHE A 110 8.93 5.68 -10.46
N SER A 111 7.68 6.12 -10.62
CA SER A 111 7.00 6.19 -11.90
C SER A 111 6.81 7.67 -12.24
N GLY A 112 7.69 8.20 -13.09
CA GLY A 112 7.83 9.65 -13.25
C GLY A 112 8.32 10.28 -11.95
N GLU A 113 7.55 11.21 -11.40
CA GLU A 113 7.87 11.91 -10.14
C GLU A 113 7.27 11.22 -8.90
N ASP A 114 6.43 10.19 -9.10
CA ASP A 114 5.70 9.55 -8.03
C ASP A 114 6.45 8.34 -7.48
N ALA A 115 6.63 8.28 -6.15
CA ALA A 115 7.10 7.06 -5.50
C ALA A 115 6.05 5.96 -5.68
N ALA A 116 6.43 4.89 -6.39
CA ALA A 116 5.55 3.78 -6.72
C ALA A 116 5.76 2.59 -5.77
N PHE A 117 7.02 2.35 -5.39
CA PHE A 117 7.43 1.22 -4.58
C PHE A 117 8.63 1.61 -3.70
N VAL A 118 8.63 1.13 -2.46
CA VAL A 118 9.78 1.22 -1.55
C VAL A 118 9.99 -0.15 -0.91
N LYS A 119 11.22 -0.65 -0.94
CA LYS A 119 11.68 -1.73 -0.07
C LYS A 119 12.65 -1.14 0.93
N ALA A 120 12.42 -1.40 2.20
CA ALA A 120 13.22 -0.85 3.28
C ALA A 120 13.43 -1.90 4.39
N ASP A 121 14.66 -1.93 4.90
CA ASP A 121 14.94 -2.53 6.21
C ASP A 121 14.27 -1.72 7.33
N ARG A 122 14.28 -2.27 8.54
CA ARG A 122 13.65 -1.67 9.71
C ARG A 122 13.99 -0.19 9.91
N ALA A 123 15.28 0.15 9.90
CA ALA A 123 15.76 1.51 10.20
C ALA A 123 15.28 2.55 9.16
N ASN A 124 15.18 2.16 7.88
CA ASN A 124 14.64 3.04 6.86
C ASN A 124 13.12 3.02 6.82
N ALA A 125 12.48 1.89 7.13
CA ALA A 125 11.04 1.77 7.18
C ALA A 125 10.42 2.67 8.25
N GLU A 126 11.06 2.83 9.41
CA GLU A 126 10.62 3.77 10.46
C GLU A 126 10.52 5.21 9.93
N LYS A 127 11.49 5.64 9.11
CA LYS A 127 11.48 6.97 8.47
C LYS A 127 10.39 7.08 7.41
N VAL A 128 10.17 6.02 6.62
CA VAL A 128 9.09 6.00 5.61
C VAL A 128 7.73 6.10 6.31
N VAL A 129 7.52 5.34 7.39
CA VAL A 129 6.30 5.43 8.20
C VAL A 129 6.10 6.84 8.74
N GLU A 130 7.15 7.49 9.25
CA GLU A 130 7.08 8.89 9.72
C GLU A 130 6.61 9.86 8.63
N LEU A 131 7.04 9.69 7.39
CA LEU A 131 6.58 10.49 6.25
C LEU A 131 5.12 10.23 5.87
N LEU A 132 4.60 9.04 6.18
CA LEU A 132 3.22 8.65 5.91
C LEU A 132 2.26 9.02 7.05
N LYS A 133 2.77 9.62 8.15
CA LYS A 133 1.95 10.21 9.20
C LYS A 133 1.45 11.57 8.71
N GLY A 134 0.26 11.60 8.11
CA GLY A 134 -0.37 12.83 7.61
C GLY A 134 -1.79 12.61 7.14
#